data_AF-A0A1J8QSS1-F1
#
_entry.id   AF-A0A1J8QSS1-F1
#
_cell.length_a   1.000
_cell.length_b   1.000
_cell.length_c   1.000
_cell.angle_alpha   90.00
_cell.angle_beta   90.00
_cell.angle_gamma   90.00
#
_symmetry.space_group_name_H-M   'P 1'
#
loop_
_entity.id
_entity.type
_entity.pdbx_description
1 polymer ?
#
loop_
_entity_poly.entity_id
_entity_poly.type
_entity_poly.pdbx_seq_one_letter_code
_entity_poly.pdbx_strand_id
1 'polypeptide(L)'
;MNGTYRADLSWTTGIAALLVAFTVSKVLKFVSGLKAVDYLPGLRVPFQPLGLPSIILPDMSWNPGVLFAWTWRRSTKNIYRRFGNDTVSVVPFIYGRPTLYTQSIEVARQIVSVGEKTGVFGKGENMTRLIR
;
A
#
# COMPACT_ATOMS: atom_id res chain seq x y z
N MET A 1 -7.45 -37.87 -32.19
CA MET A 1 -6.89 -36.58 -32.65
C MET A 1 -6.11 -35.98 -31.50
N ASN A 2 -4.83 -36.32 -31.37
CA ASN A 2 -3.99 -35.85 -30.26
C ASN A 2 -3.11 -34.71 -30.78
N GLY A 3 -3.51 -33.48 -30.48
CA GLY A 3 -2.71 -32.29 -30.77
C GLY A 3 -1.46 -32.31 -29.92
N THR A 4 -0.30 -32.57 -30.53
CA THR A 4 0.99 -32.41 -29.88
C THR A 4 1.30 -30.92 -29.80
N TYR A 5 1.07 -30.29 -28.64
CA TYR A 5 1.57 -28.95 -28.36
C TYR A 5 3.10 -29.02 -28.26
N ARG A 6 3.81 -28.77 -29.36
CA ARG A 6 5.24 -28.50 -29.31
C ARG A 6 5.40 -27.09 -28.76
N ALA A 7 5.76 -26.98 -27.48
CA ALA A 7 6.29 -25.74 -26.95
C ALA A 7 7.68 -25.56 -27.57
N ASP A 8 7.75 -24.96 -28.75
CA ASP A 8 8.99 -24.39 -29.23
C ASP A 8 9.39 -23.29 -28.23
N LEU A 9 10.47 -23.56 -27.49
CA LEU A 9 11.08 -22.62 -26.55
C LEU A 9 11.77 -21.51 -27.34
N SER A 10 10.97 -20.72 -28.05
CA SER A 10 11.38 -19.50 -28.71
C SER A 10 11.48 -18.39 -27.66
N TRP A 11 12.39 -17.46 -27.88
CA TRP A 11 12.51 -16.24 -27.08
C TRP A 11 11.18 -15.48 -26.97
N THR A 12 10.34 -15.56 -28.01
CA THR A 12 8.99 -14.99 -28.02
C THR A 12 8.06 -15.67 -27.02
N THR A 13 8.05 -17.01 -26.97
CA THR A 13 7.26 -17.80 -26.01
C THR A 13 7.74 -17.55 -24.58
N GLY A 14 9.06 -17.43 -24.38
CA GLY A 14 9.67 -17.08 -23.10
C GLY A 14 9.26 -15.69 -22.60
N ILE A 15 9.37 -14.65 -23.44
CA ILE A 15 8.93 -13.29 -23.10
C ILE A 15 7.43 -13.27 -22.81
N ALA A 16 6.62 -13.91 -23.65
CA ALA A 16 5.17 -13.95 -23.47
C ALA A 16 4.81 -14.61 -22.13
N ALA A 17 5.43 -15.74 -21.79
CA ALA A 17 5.21 -16.41 -20.51
C ALA A 17 5.61 -15.52 -19.31
N LEU A 18 6.74 -14.80 -19.41
CA LEU A 18 7.18 -13.86 -18.36
C LEU A 18 6.22 -12.69 -18.21
N LEU A 19 5.71 -12.11 -19.30
CA LEU A 19 4.72 -11.04 -19.25
C LEU A 19 3.40 -11.51 -18.63
N VAL A 20 2.94 -12.72 -18.97
CA VAL A 20 1.74 -13.31 -18.38
C VAL A 20 1.95 -13.56 -16.89
N ALA A 21 3.04 -14.20 -16.50
CA ALA A 21 3.35 -14.44 -15.08
C ALA A 21 3.48 -13.12 -14.30
N PHE A 22 4.13 -12.10 -14.88
CA PHE A 22 4.27 -10.79 -14.27
C PHE A 22 2.92 -10.10 -14.09
N THR A 23 2.08 -10.06 -15.12
CA THR A 23 0.74 -9.45 -15.05
C THR A 23 -0.13 -10.15 -14.01
N VAL A 24 -0.19 -11.49 -14.01
CA VAL A 24 -0.91 -12.27 -12.99
C VAL A 24 -0.39 -11.96 -11.58
N SER A 25 0.93 -11.91 -11.40
CA SER A 25 1.55 -11.54 -10.11
C SER A 25 1.11 -10.15 -9.64
N LYS A 26 1.08 -9.16 -10.53
CA LYS A 26 0.63 -7.79 -10.19
C LYS A 26 -0.86 -7.72 -9.89
N VAL A 27 -1.70 -8.44 -10.64
CA VAL A 27 -3.14 -8.53 -10.37
C VAL A 27 -3.41 -9.17 -9.01
N LEU A 28 -2.76 -10.30 -8.70
CA LEU A 28 -2.90 -10.96 -7.40
C LEU A 28 -2.42 -10.05 -6.25
N LYS A 29 -1.30 -9.34 -6.44
CA LYS A 29 -0.83 -8.34 -5.48
C LYS A 29 -1.86 -7.23 -5.27
N PHE A 30 -2.45 -6.72 -6.35
CA PHE A 30 -3.45 -5.67 -6.28
C PHE A 30 -4.71 -6.14 -5.53
N VAL A 31 -5.24 -7.32 -5.87
CA VAL A 31 -6.41 -7.91 -5.20
C VAL A 31 -6.13 -8.20 -3.73
N SER A 32 -4.95 -8.75 -3.40
CA SER A 32 -4.51 -8.94 -2.02
C SER A 32 -4.41 -7.61 -1.27
N GLY A 33 -3.90 -6.57 -1.93
CA GLY A 33 -3.83 -5.22 -1.39
C GLY A 33 -5.21 -4.60 -1.12
N LEU A 34 -6.18 -4.84 -2.00
CA LEU A 34 -7.58 -4.43 -1.80
C LEU A 34 -8.21 -5.13 -0.60
N LYS A 35 -8.00 -6.44 -0.46
CA LYS A 35 -8.46 -7.22 0.70
C LYS A 35 -7.82 -6.75 2.00
N ALA A 36 -6.53 -6.42 1.98
CA ALA A 36 -5.81 -5.94 3.15
C ALA A 36 -6.30 -4.59 3.69
N VAL A 37 -6.99 -3.80 2.86
CA VAL A 37 -7.60 -2.52 3.26
C VAL A 37 -9.12 -2.61 3.35
N ASP A 38 -9.67 -3.83 3.41
CA ASP A 38 -11.12 -4.09 3.46
C ASP A 38 -11.92 -3.35 2.38
N TYR A 39 -11.33 -3.22 1.18
CA TYR A 39 -11.91 -2.51 0.04
C TYR A 39 -12.28 -1.04 0.29
N LEU A 40 -11.73 -0.41 1.34
CA LEU A 40 -11.98 0.99 1.66
C LEU A 40 -11.68 1.88 0.45
N PRO A 41 -12.53 2.89 0.14
CA PRO A 41 -12.28 3.81 -0.95
C PRO A 41 -10.98 4.59 -0.73
N GLY A 42 -10.28 4.88 -1.82
CA GLY A 42 -8.97 5.52 -1.73
C GLY A 42 -8.17 5.51 -3.02
N LEU A 43 -6.90 5.87 -2.90
CA LEU A 43 -5.97 6.02 -4.01
C LEU A 43 -5.46 4.66 -4.49
N ARG A 44 -5.47 4.46 -5.81
CA ARG A 44 -4.84 3.33 -6.49
C ARG A 44 -3.65 3.87 -7.25
N VAL A 45 -2.45 3.52 -6.81
CA VAL A 45 -1.21 4.22 -7.22
C VAL A 45 -0.18 3.22 -7.70
N PRO A 46 0.77 3.59 -8.58
CA PRO A 46 1.80 2.66 -9.01
C PRO A 46 2.74 2.30 -7.85
N PHE A 47 3.14 3.32 -7.08
CA PHE A 47 4.13 3.20 -6.02
C PHE A 47 3.55 3.63 -4.68
N GLN A 48 3.98 2.98 -3.60
CA GLN A 48 3.63 3.44 -2.26
C GLN A 48 4.30 4.79 -1.99
N PRO A 49 3.59 5.78 -1.41
CA PRO A 49 4.12 7.13 -1.21
C PRO A 49 5.41 7.20 -0.37
N LEU A 50 5.55 6.29 0.59
CA LEU A 50 6.74 6.17 1.46
C LEU A 50 7.79 5.20 0.92
N GLY A 51 7.58 4.61 -0.25
CA GLY A 51 8.54 3.73 -0.91
C GLY A 51 9.60 4.54 -1.68
N LEU A 52 10.79 3.96 -1.84
CA LEU A 52 11.92 4.57 -2.56
C LEU A 52 11.53 5.22 -3.91
N PRO A 53 10.70 4.60 -4.78
CA PRO A 53 10.36 5.22 -6.06
C PRO A 53 9.62 6.56 -5.92
N SER A 54 8.77 6.69 -4.90
CA SER A 54 7.97 7.89 -4.66
C SER A 54 8.75 9.02 -3.98
N ILE A 55 9.95 8.73 -3.45
CA ILE A 55 10.90 9.73 -2.97
C ILE A 55 11.57 10.44 -4.16
N ILE A 56 11.91 9.66 -5.19
CA ILE A 56 12.62 10.15 -6.38
C ILE A 56 11.65 10.88 -7.32
N LEU A 57 10.44 10.33 -7.48
CA LEU A 57 9.43 10.92 -8.35
C LEU A 57 8.73 12.11 -7.68
N PRO A 58 8.51 13.22 -8.41
CA PRO A 58 7.78 14.35 -7.86
C PRO A 58 6.30 14.01 -7.62
N ASP A 59 5.65 14.82 -6.78
CA ASP A 59 4.22 14.69 -6.48
C ASP A 59 3.37 15.05 -7.71
N MET A 60 2.75 14.04 -8.32
CA MET A 60 1.93 14.17 -9.53
C MET A 60 0.49 13.75 -9.25
N SER A 61 -0.47 14.16 -10.10
CA SER A 61 -1.88 13.78 -9.95
C SER A 61 -2.12 12.26 -9.89
N TRP A 62 -1.24 11.47 -10.50
CA TRP A 62 -1.30 10.01 -10.55
C TRP A 62 -0.28 9.31 -9.63
N ASN A 63 0.71 10.04 -9.09
CA ASN A 63 1.73 9.52 -8.19
C ASN A 63 1.85 10.41 -6.95
N PRO A 64 1.27 10.01 -5.80
CA PRO A 64 1.46 10.73 -4.56
C PRO A 64 2.94 10.65 -4.15
N GLY A 65 3.60 11.81 -4.11
CA GLY A 65 4.96 11.91 -3.58
C GLY A 65 5.00 11.70 -2.06
N VAL A 66 6.19 11.69 -1.47
CA VAL A 66 6.37 11.50 0.00
C VAL A 66 5.56 12.48 0.84
N LEU A 67 5.43 13.72 0.36
CA LEU A 67 4.73 14.79 1.07
C LEU A 67 3.22 14.85 0.80
N PHE A 68 2.66 13.91 0.03
CA PHE A 68 1.24 13.94 -0.37
C PHE A 68 0.28 13.99 0.83
N ALA A 69 0.65 13.33 1.93
CA ALA A 69 -0.16 13.28 3.15
C ALA A 69 -0.38 14.68 3.75
N TRP A 70 0.51 15.63 3.45
CA TRP A 70 0.38 17.03 3.83
C TRP A 70 -0.21 17.88 2.71
N THR A 71 0.35 17.79 1.50
CA THR A 71 -0.04 18.64 0.37
C THR A 71 -1.49 18.38 -0.03
N TRP A 72 -1.93 17.12 -0.07
CA TRP A 72 -3.28 16.74 -0.48
C TRP A 72 -4.27 16.71 0.70
N ARG A 73 -3.85 17.13 1.90
CA ARG A 73 -4.78 17.36 3.03
C ARG A 73 -5.35 18.77 2.99
N ARG A 74 -4.50 19.76 2.71
CA ARG A 74 -4.85 21.20 2.80
C ARG A 74 -5.17 21.84 1.46
N SER A 75 -4.69 21.27 0.35
CA SER A 75 -4.89 21.82 -0.99
C SER A 75 -6.28 21.50 -1.56
N THR A 76 -6.58 22.05 -2.74
CA THR A 76 -7.75 21.75 -3.59
C THR A 76 -7.93 20.25 -3.85
N LYS A 77 -6.87 19.44 -3.66
CA LYS A 77 -6.86 17.98 -3.75
C LYS A 77 -7.19 17.27 -2.43
N ASN A 78 -8.06 17.81 -1.57
CA ASN A 78 -8.40 17.20 -0.29
C ASN A 78 -8.85 15.73 -0.46
N ILE A 79 -7.97 14.78 -0.08
CA ILE A 79 -8.21 13.34 -0.29
C ILE A 79 -9.42 12.83 0.48
N TYR A 80 -9.61 13.33 1.70
CA TYR A 80 -10.68 12.87 2.58
C TYR A 80 -12.03 13.36 2.05
N ARG A 81 -12.11 14.61 1.60
CA ARG A 81 -13.31 15.16 0.96
C ARG A 81 -13.59 14.48 -0.39
N ARG A 82 -12.56 14.17 -1.18
CA ARG A 82 -12.70 13.49 -2.48
C ARG A 82 -13.36 12.11 -2.35
N PHE A 83 -13.01 11.36 -1.31
CA PHE A 83 -13.56 10.03 -1.06
C PHE A 83 -14.71 10.01 -0.05
N GLY A 84 -15.08 11.18 0.50
CA GLY A 84 -16.17 11.32 1.48
C GLY A 84 -15.91 10.56 2.79
N ASN A 85 -14.65 10.32 3.15
CA ASN A 85 -14.29 9.51 4.30
C ASN A 85 -13.05 10.08 5.01
N ASP A 86 -13.05 10.03 6.34
CA ASP A 86 -11.93 10.45 7.19
C ASP A 86 -10.78 9.46 7.17
N THR A 87 -11.03 8.23 6.73
CA THR A 87 -10.01 7.22 6.49
C THR A 87 -10.05 6.82 5.02
N VAL A 88 -8.88 6.86 4.38
CA VAL A 88 -8.72 6.53 2.97
C VAL A 88 -7.65 5.47 2.80
N SER A 89 -7.85 4.56 1.85
CA SER A 89 -6.84 3.56 1.51
C SER A 89 -5.86 4.07 0.46
N VAL A 90 -4.62 3.61 0.51
CA VAL A 90 -3.64 3.76 -0.55
C VAL A 90 -3.16 2.37 -0.91
N VAL A 91 -3.52 1.91 -2.11
CA VAL A 91 -3.19 0.57 -2.58
C VAL A 91 -2.26 0.66 -3.78
N PRO A 92 -0.96 0.31 -3.62
CA PRO A 92 -0.02 0.31 -4.71
C PRO A 92 -0.14 -0.96 -5.56
N PHE A 93 -0.14 -0.83 -6.89
CA PHE A 93 -0.21 -1.99 -7.80
C PHE A 93 1.16 -2.47 -8.30
N ILE A 94 2.19 -1.60 -8.38
CA ILE A 94 3.53 -2.00 -8.84
C ILE A 94 4.41 -2.39 -7.64
N TYR A 95 4.64 -1.45 -6.72
CA TYR A 95 5.62 -1.60 -5.64
C TYR A 95 5.19 -0.93 -4.33
N GLY A 96 5.51 -1.60 -3.21
CA GLY A 96 5.11 -1.20 -1.86
C GLY A 96 3.93 -2.01 -1.31
N ARG A 97 3.58 -1.69 -0.06
CA ARG A 97 2.50 -2.27 0.74
C ARG A 97 1.26 -1.35 0.73
N PRO A 98 0.05 -1.92 0.80
CA PRO A 98 -1.15 -1.13 1.03
C PRO A 98 -1.08 -0.43 2.39
N THR A 99 -1.66 0.76 2.51
CA THR A 99 -1.62 1.55 3.75
C THR A 99 -2.91 2.35 3.92
N LEU A 100 -3.34 2.55 5.16
CA LEU A 100 -4.47 3.41 5.50
C LEU A 100 -3.96 4.76 5.99
N TYR A 101 -4.61 5.83 5.55
CA TYR A 101 -4.38 7.19 6.03
C TYR A 101 -5.66 7.68 6.68
N THR A 102 -5.56 8.17 7.91
CA THR A 102 -6.71 8.71 8.65
C THR A 102 -6.45 10.13 9.10
N GLN A 103 -7.47 10.98 9.04
CA GLN A 103 -7.45 12.30 9.67
C GLN A 103 -8.12 12.32 11.05
N SER A 104 -8.79 11.22 11.46
CA SER A 104 -9.41 11.12 12.78
C SER A 104 -8.36 10.89 13.86
N ILE A 105 -8.31 11.81 14.83
CA ILE A 105 -7.42 11.70 15.99
C ILE A 105 -7.81 10.53 16.90
N GLU A 106 -9.08 10.17 16.93
CA GLU A 106 -9.61 9.07 17.76
C GLU A 106 -9.08 7.72 17.25
N VAL A 107 -9.15 7.50 15.93
CA VAL A 107 -8.61 6.30 15.29
C VAL A 107 -7.09 6.23 15.49
N ALA A 108 -6.39 7.35 15.34
CA ALA A 108 -4.94 7.40 15.58
C ALA A 108 -4.59 7.04 17.04
N ARG A 109 -5.31 7.60 18.03
CA ARG A 109 -5.13 7.25 19.44
C ARG A 109 -5.41 5.78 19.72
N GLN A 110 -6.47 5.23 19.13
CA GLN A 110 -6.80 3.81 19.27
C GLN A 110 -5.66 2.93 18.75
N ILE A 111 -5.14 3.20 17.55
CA ILE A 111 -4.02 2.44 16.97
C ILE A 111 -2.77 2.52 17.85
N VAL A 112 -2.41 3.72 18.34
CA VAL A 112 -1.25 3.89 19.22
C VAL A 112 -1.43 3.15 20.55
N SER A 113 -2.60 3.26 21.17
CA SER A 113 -2.90 2.59 22.45
C SER A 113 -2.92 1.06 22.34
N VAL A 114 -3.35 0.51 21.19
CA VAL A 114 -3.28 -0.92 20.92
C VAL A 114 -1.82 -1.34 20.71
N GLY A 115 -1.05 -0.57 19.94
CA GLY A 115 0.37 -0.83 19.71
C GLY A 115 1.22 -0.82 20.99
N GLU A 116 0.86 0.02 21.96
CA GLU A 116 1.45 0.04 23.30
C GLU A 116 1.17 -1.27 24.04
N LYS A 117 -0.08 -1.73 24.04
CA LYS A 117 -0.51 -2.97 24.72
C LYS A 117 0.05 -4.25 24.08
N THR A 118 0.26 -4.26 22.76
CA THR A 118 0.83 -5.41 22.06
C THR A 118 2.36 -5.44 22.07
N GLY A 119 3.03 -4.50 22.75
CA GLY A 119 4.48 -4.46 22.88
C GLY A 119 5.25 -4.05 21.62
N VAL A 120 4.55 -3.68 20.53
CA VAL A 120 5.18 -3.22 19.28
C VAL A 120 5.63 -1.75 19.41
N PHE A 121 4.95 -0.98 20.25
CA PHE A 121 5.28 0.41 20.59
C PHE A 121 5.26 0.69 22.11
N GLY A 122 5.20 -0.36 22.94
CA GLY A 122 5.09 -0.24 24.39
C GLY A 122 6.38 0.24 25.06
N LYS A 123 6.26 1.22 25.97
CA LYS A 123 7.34 1.56 26.90
C LYS A 123 7.66 0.31 27.73
N GLY A 124 8.93 -0.09 27.78
CA GLY A 124 9.37 -1.30 28.47
C GLY A 124 9.10 -1.26 29.99
N GLU A 125 7.91 -1.66 30.41
CA GLU A 125 7.56 -1.82 31.84
C GLU A 125 8.40 -2.89 32.56
N ASN A 126 9.14 -3.72 31.80
CA ASN A 126 10.02 -4.75 32.35
C ASN A 126 11.30 -4.21 33.03
N MET A 127 11.64 -2.92 32.90
CA MET A 127 12.81 -2.35 33.59
C MET A 127 12.54 -1.91 35.04
N THR A 128 11.27 -1.71 35.43
CA THR A 128 10.95 -1.20 36.78
C THR A 128 10.79 -2.33 37.82
N ARG A 129 10.53 -3.57 37.39
CA ARG A 129 10.44 -4.73 38.30
C ARG A 129 11.78 -5.38 38.66
N LEU A 130 12.87 -5.04 37.96
CA LEU A 130 14.20 -5.60 38.22
C LEU A 130 15.02 -4.78 39.24
N ILE A 131 14.46 -3.69 39.78
CA ILE A 131 15.14 -2.77 40.72
C ILE A 131 14.48 -2.80 42.12
N ARG A 132 13.54 -3.71 42.39
CA ARG A 132 12.92 -3.85 43.72
C ARG A 132 13.27 -5.17 44.38
#